data_AF-A0A7X5TPT1-F1
#
_entry.id   AF-A0A7X5TPT1-F1
#
_cell.length_a   1.000
_cell.length_b   1.000
_cell.length_c   1.000
_cell.angle_alpha   90.00
_cell.angle_beta   90.00
_cell.angle_gamma   90.00
#
_symmetry.space_group_name_H-M   'P 1'
#
loop_
_entity.id
_entity.type
_entity.pdbx_description
1 polymer ?
#
loop_
_entity_poly.entity_id
_entity_poly.type
_entity_poly.pdbx_seq_one_letter_code
_entity_poly.pdbx_strand_id
1 'polypeptide(L)' 'MFENQQHDDVEQFIHADAETRRLYFRHKELDSKLEDAGRGCLALGDEALSKMKREKLQAKVQLQRMWDRWQQSRH' A
#
# COMPACT_ATOMS: atom_id res chain seq x y z
N MET A 1 -6.04 4.79 -5.43
CA MET A 1 -6.58 4.00 -4.28
C MET A 1 -7.25 4.87 -3.23
N PHE A 2 -6.78 6.10 -3.01
CA PHE A 2 -7.38 7.04 -2.05
C PHE A 2 -7.90 8.32 -2.73
N GLU A 3 -8.13 8.29 -4.05
CA GLU A 3 -8.49 9.49 -4.84
C GLU A 3 -9.87 10.06 -4.49
N ASN A 4 -10.70 9.31 -3.79
CA ASN A 4 -12.02 9.73 -3.32
C ASN A 4 -12.14 9.72 -1.78
N GLN A 5 -11.02 9.51 -1.08
CA GLN A 5 -10.97 9.51 0.38
C GLN A 5 -10.27 10.78 0.83
N GLN A 6 -10.82 11.43 1.86
CA GLN A 6 -10.24 12.68 2.37
C GLN A 6 -8.83 12.38 2.85
N HIS A 7 -7.84 13.13 2.35
CA HIS A 7 -6.43 12.97 2.74
C HIS A 7 -6.29 12.95 4.27
N ASP A 8 -7.11 13.76 4.95
CA ASP A 8 -7.18 13.85 6.40
C ASP A 8 -7.59 12.53 7.08
N ASP A 9 -8.61 11.82 6.59
CA ASP A 9 -9.00 10.51 7.15
C ASP A 9 -7.89 9.47 6.93
N VAL A 10 -7.18 9.54 5.80
CA VAL A 10 -6.05 8.66 5.48
C VAL A 10 -4.88 8.93 6.41
N GLU A 11 -4.58 10.21 6.66
CA GLU A 11 -3.56 10.61 7.62
C GLU A 11 -3.96 10.21 9.03
N GLN A 12 -5.20 10.44 9.46
CA GLN A 12 -5.68 9.99 10.78
C GLN A 12 -5.59 8.47 10.94
N PHE A 13 -5.94 7.69 9.92
CA PHE A 13 -5.80 6.24 9.93
C PHE A 13 -4.33 5.78 9.98
N ILE A 14 -3.45 6.40 9.19
CA ILE A 14 -2.02 6.13 9.19
C ILE A 14 -1.39 6.52 10.54
N HIS A 15 -1.88 7.60 11.17
CA HIS A 15 -1.42 8.05 12.47
C HIS A 15 -2.05 7.28 13.64
N ALA A 16 -3.24 6.70 13.44
CA ALA A 16 -3.94 5.91 14.47
C ALA A 16 -3.21 4.59 14.78
N ASP A 17 -2.52 4.00 13.81
CA ASP A 17 -1.85 2.72 13.99
C ASP A 17 -0.46 2.66 13.30
N ALA A 18 0.56 2.29 14.09
CA ALA A 18 1.93 2.19 13.61
C ALA A 18 2.13 1.06 12.58
N GLU A 19 1.32 0.01 12.62
CA GLU A 19 1.33 -1.08 11.64
C GLU A 19 0.80 -0.58 10.30
N THR A 20 -0.32 0.13 10.30
CA THR A 20 -0.89 0.77 9.12
C THR A 20 0.12 1.67 8.43
N ARG A 21 0.81 2.52 9.21
CA ARG A 21 1.87 3.39 8.70
C ARG A 21 2.97 2.59 8.00
N ARG A 22 3.50 1.55 8.66
CA ARG A 22 4.54 0.69 8.07
C ARG A 22 4.07 0.05 6.77
N LEU A 23 2.84 -0.47 6.75
CA LEU A 23 2.26 -1.09 5.56
C LEU A 23 2.11 -0.11 4.41
N TYR A 24 1.67 1.11 4.70
CA TYR A 24 1.52 2.19 3.71
C TYR A 24 2.86 2.56 3.06
N PHE A 25 3.91 2.79 3.87
CA PHE A 25 5.25 3.07 3.35
C PHE A 25 5.78 1.90 2.54
N ARG A 26 5.60 0.66 3.02
CA ARG A 26 6.01 -0.55 2.29
C ARG A 26 5.32 -0.70 0.94
N HIS A 27 4.01 -0.44 0.89
CA HIS A 27 3.24 -0.43 -0.36
C HIS A 27 3.79 0.62 -1.33
N LYS A 28 4.07 1.84 -0.84
CA LYS A 28 4.63 2.93 -1.66
C LYS A 28 6.01 2.57 -2.22
N GLU A 29 6.87 1.99 -1.39
CA GLU A 29 8.19 1.50 -1.84
C GLU A 29 8.08 0.41 -2.90
N LEU A 30 7.18 -0.56 -2.72
CA LEU A 30 6.94 -1.62 -3.69
C LEU A 30 6.41 -1.06 -5.00
N ASP A 31 5.52 -0.07 -4.94
CA ASP A 31 4.99 0.61 -6.12
C ASP A 31 6.08 1.32 -6.91
N SER A 32 6.89 2.15 -6.24
CA SER A 32 8.02 2.82 -6.90
C SER A 32 9.01 1.84 -7.49
N LYS A 33 9.32 0.73 -6.81
CA LYS A 33 10.18 -0.33 -7.37
C LYS A 33 9.57 -1.02 -8.57
N LEU A 34 8.26 -1.25 -8.59
CA LEU A 34 7.55 -1.82 -9.73
C LEU A 34 7.52 -0.86 -10.93
N GLU A 35 7.35 0.43 -10.68
CA GLU A 35 7.43 1.46 -11.72
C GLU A 35 8.83 1.54 -12.32
N ASP A 36 9.87 1.52 -11.47
CA ASP A 36 11.27 1.57 -11.90
C ASP A 36 11.67 0.30 -12.67
N ALA A 37 11.20 -0.87 -12.22
CA ALA A 37 11.31 -2.13 -12.94
C ALA A 37 10.58 -2.11 -14.29
N GLY A 38 9.36 -1.56 -14.33
CA GLY A 38 8.57 -1.43 -15.55
C GLY A 38 9.17 -0.46 -16.56
N ARG A 39 9.93 0.55 -16.10
CA ARG A 39 10.73 1.45 -16.95
C ARG A 39 12.03 0.80 -17.45
N GLY A 40 12.37 -0.40 -17.00
CA GLY A 40 13.63 -1.08 -17.33
C GLY A 40 14.85 -0.53 -16.58
N CYS A 41 14.65 0.29 -15.55
CA CYS A 41 15.74 0.82 -14.73
C CYS A 41 16.27 -0.21 -13.71
N LEU A 42 15.45 -1.20 -13.34
CA LEU A 42 15.87 -2.35 -12.55
C LEU A 42 15.91 -3.61 -13.41
N ALA A 43 17.05 -4.31 -13.43
CA ALA A 43 17.18 -5.65 -13.97
C ALA A 43 16.53 -6.68 -13.02
N LEU A 44 15.21 -6.59 -12.86
CA LEU A 44 14.42 -7.55 -12.10
C LEU A 44 13.88 -8.61 -13.06
N GLY A 45 14.15 -9.88 -12.75
CA GLY A 45 13.55 -10.99 -13.49
C GLY A 45 12.03 -11.02 -13.33
N ASP A 46 11.34 -11.59 -14.31
CA ASP A 46 9.87 -11.63 -14.38
C ASP A 46 9.22 -12.25 -13.12
N GLU A 47 9.90 -13.22 -12.51
CA GLU A 47 9.49 -13.85 -11.25
C GLU A 47 9.54 -12.89 -10.05
N ALA A 48 10.57 -12.03 -9.98
CA ALA A 48 10.70 -11.02 -8.93
C ALA A 48 9.63 -9.94 -9.08
N LEU A 49 9.36 -9.50 -10.32
CA LEU A 49 8.28 -8.58 -10.67
C LEU A 49 6.90 -9.14 -10.27
N SER A 50 6.67 -10.42 -10.54
CA SER A 50 5.45 -11.12 -10.15
C SER A 50 5.30 -11.24 -8.63
N LYS A 51 6.38 -11.52 -7.89
CA LYS A 51 6.38 -11.52 -6.42
C LYS A 51 6.06 -10.14 -5.86
N MET A 52 6.71 -9.08 -6.37
CA MET A 52 6.46 -7.70 -5.94
C MET A 52 5.03 -7.25 -6.19
N LYS A 53 4.44 -7.60 -7.35
CA LYS A 53 3.03 -7.32 -7.65
C LYS A 53 2.09 -8.00 -6.65
N ARG A 54 2.38 -9.25 -6.26
CA ARG A 54 1.62 -9.98 -5.24
C ARG A 54 1.77 -9.34 -3.87
N GLU A 55 2.97 -8.96 -3.46
CA GLU A 55 3.21 -8.25 -2.20
C GLU A 55 2.47 -6.90 -2.16
N LYS A 56 2.52 -6.12 -3.25
CA LYS A 56 1.76 -4.86 -3.37
C LYS A 56 0.26 -5.11 -3.23
N LEU A 57 -0.26 -6.15 -3.88
CA LEU A 57 -1.67 -6.52 -3.78
C LEU A 57 -2.04 -6.94 -2.36
N GLN A 58 -1.20 -7.71 -1.67
CA GLN A 58 -1.44 -8.10 -0.28
C GLN A 58 -1.44 -6.88 0.65
N ALA A 59 -0.45 -5.98 0.50
CA ALA A 59 -0.38 -4.75 1.29
C ALA A 59 -1.63 -3.88 1.09
N LYS A 60 -2.10 -3.75 -0.16
CA LYS A 60 -3.39 -3.11 -0.46
C LYS A 60 -4.54 -3.76 0.30
N VAL A 61 -4.70 -5.08 0.17
CA VAL A 61 -5.83 -5.80 0.75
C VAL A 61 -5.83 -5.67 2.28
N GLN A 62 -4.66 -5.72 2.91
CA GLN A 62 -4.54 -5.51 4.35
C GLN A 62 -4.89 -4.07 4.74
N LEU A 63 -4.34 -3.06 4.06
CA LEU A 63 -4.72 -1.65 4.28
C LEU A 63 -6.22 -1.44 4.14
N GLN A 64 -6.85 -2.04 3.12
CA GLN A 64 -8.29 -1.94 2.88
C GLN A 64 -9.10 -2.57 4.02
N ARG A 65 -8.68 -3.74 4.54
CA ARG A 65 -9.34 -4.41 5.68
C ARG A 65 -9.18 -3.63 6.99
N MET A 66 -7.98 -3.10 7.24
CA MET A 66 -7.72 -2.25 8.40
C MET A 66 -8.54 -0.96 8.33
N TRP A 67 -8.63 -0.37 7.13
CA TRP A 67 -9.47 0.81 6.88
C TRP A 67 -10.94 0.53 7.17
N ASP A 68 -11.48 -0.56 6.61
CA ASP A 68 -12.87 -0.98 6.82
C ASP A 68 -13.19 -1.17 8.31
N ARG A 69 -12.29 -1.84 9.05
CA ARG A 69 -12.41 -1.98 10.51
C ARG A 69 -12.34 -0.65 11.25
N TRP A 70 -11.44 0.25 10.84
CA TRP A 70 -11.29 1.57 11.45
C TRP A 70 -12.52 2.44 11.21
N GLN A 71 -13.10 2.40 10.01
CA GLN A 71 -14.36 3.07 9.68
C GLN A 71 -15.53 2.51 10.50
N GLN A 72 -15.63 1.18 10.63
CA GLN A 72 -16.66 0.54 11.46
C GLN A 72 -16.53 0.92 12.94
N SER A 73 -15.30 1.14 13.43
CA SER A 73 -15.07 1.54 14.83
C SER A 73 -15.35 3.02 15.09
N ARG A 74 -15.50 3.85 14.04
CA ARG A 74 -15.87 5.28 14.14
C ARG A 74 -17.38 5.51 14.13
N HIS A 75 -18.19 4.47 13.89
CA HIS A 75 -19.63 4.56 13.66
C HIS A 75 -20.43 3.83 14.75
#